data_AF-A0A0P0DXX6-F1
#
_entry.id   AF-A0A0P0DXX6-F1
#
_cell.length_a   1.000
_cell.length_b   1.000
_cell.length_c   1.000
_cell.angle_alpha   90.00
_cell.angle_beta   90.00
_cell.angle_gamma   90.00
#
_symmetry.space_group_name_H-M   'P 1'
#
loop_
_entity.id
_entity.type
_entity.pdbx_description
1 polymer ?
#
loop_
_entity_poly.entity_id
_entity_poly.type
_entity_poly.pdbx_seq_one_letter_code
_entity_poly.pdbx_strand_id
1 'polypeptide(L)'
;MGIDVARTRGIAFAIGGGIAGMAGVLYAGFTTIVSADTGSFTHSLAFLLMVVIGGANSWRGPILGAAIWTAMPELLRATDEWRMVVFGVAAIAIIVWRPQGIIPRRIFRPRRAERRHAVEPASGAGG
;
A
#
# COMPACT_ATOMS: atom_id res chain seq x y z
N MET A 1 24.08 10.44 16.77
CA MET A 1 22.96 11.33 16.35
C MET A 1 21.64 10.63 16.63
N GLY A 2 20.91 11.06 17.66
CA GLY A 2 19.63 10.49 18.05
C GLY A 2 18.50 11.12 17.24
N ILE A 3 18.05 10.43 16.19
CA ILE A 3 16.79 10.78 15.53
C ILE A 3 15.65 10.24 16.37
N ASP A 4 14.76 11.14 16.80
CA ASP A 4 13.51 10.78 17.43
C ASP A 4 12.61 10.10 16.39
N VAL A 5 12.54 8.77 16.48
CA VAL A 5 11.77 7.93 15.56
C VAL A 5 10.29 8.27 15.63
N ALA A 6 9.78 8.70 16.77
CA ALA A 6 8.38 9.09 16.93
C ALA A 6 8.10 10.38 16.13
N ARG A 7 8.98 11.37 16.23
CA ARG A 7 8.85 12.62 15.46
C ARG A 7 8.97 12.39 13.96
N THR A 8 9.95 11.62 13.51
CA THR A 8 10.12 11.31 12.07
C THR A 8 8.94 10.53 11.51
N ARG A 9 8.42 9.55 12.26
CA ARG A 9 7.24 8.78 11.84
C ARG A 9 5.97 9.62 11.84
N GLY A 10 5.81 10.51 12.83
CA GLY A 10 4.68 11.44 12.90
C GLY A 10 4.63 12.40 11.72
N ILE A 11 5.76 12.99 11.33
CA ILE A 11 5.86 13.87 10.16
C ILE A 11 5.57 13.09 8.87
N ALA A 12 6.12 11.89 8.71
CA ALA A 12 5.86 11.05 7.54
C ALA A 12 4.37 10.66 7.41
N PHE A 13 3.72 10.34 8.52
CA PHE A 13 2.28 10.04 8.55
C PHE A 13 1.44 11.28 8.25
N ALA A 14 1.75 12.43 8.84
CA ALA A 14 1.03 13.67 8.60
C ALA A 14 1.09 14.11 7.13
N ILE A 15 2.28 13.99 6.49
CA ILE A 15 2.44 14.29 5.07
C ILE A 15 1.62 13.32 4.20
N GLY A 16 1.75 12.02 4.45
CA GLY A 16 1.00 11.00 3.68
C GLY A 16 -0.51 11.13 3.85
N GLY A 17 -0.98 11.29 5.08
CA GLY A 17 -2.39 11.49 5.39
C GLY A 17 -2.94 12.81 4.82
N GLY A 18 -2.15 13.89 4.85
CA GLY A 18 -2.53 15.17 4.26
C GLY A 18 -2.73 15.08 2.75
N ILE A 19 -1.82 14.41 2.03
CA ILE A 19 -1.94 14.18 0.58
C ILE A 19 -3.15 13.29 0.26
N ALA A 20 -3.34 12.20 1.02
CA ALA A 20 -4.48 11.29 0.84
C ALA A 20 -5.82 11.98 1.10
N GLY A 21 -5.91 12.82 2.14
CA GLY A 21 -7.11 13.60 2.44
C GLY A 21 -7.43 14.63 1.37
N MET A 22 -6.42 15.36 0.86
CA MET A 22 -6.58 16.32 -0.22
C MET A 22 -7.08 15.65 -1.51
N ALA A 23 -6.51 14.49 -1.87
CA ALA A 23 -6.96 13.70 -3.01
C ALA A 23 -8.42 13.22 -2.84
N GLY A 24 -8.82 12.81 -1.62
CA GLY A 24 -10.18 12.38 -1.32
C GLY A 24 -11.22 13.50 -1.45
N VAL A 25 -10.91 14.71 -0.98
CA VAL A 25 -11.82 15.87 -1.12
C VAL A 25 -12.00 16.25 -2.60
N LEU A 26 -10.92 16.26 -3.38
CA LEU A 26 -10.98 16.52 -4.82
C LEU A 26 -11.80 15.44 -5.55
N TYR A 27 -11.57 14.17 -5.21
CA TYR A 27 -12.30 13.04 -5.80
C TYR A 27 -13.80 13.09 -5.47
N ALA A 28 -14.15 13.36 -4.21
CA ALA A 28 -15.54 13.50 -3.79
C ALA A 28 -16.26 14.63 -4.55
N GLY A 29 -15.59 15.79 -4.70
CA GLY A 29 -16.10 16.91 -5.49
C GLY A 29 -16.30 16.56 -6.97
N PHE A 30 -15.40 15.76 -7.55
CA PHE A 30 -15.52 15.31 -8.94
C PHE A 30 -16.70 14.33 -9.13
N THR A 31 -16.90 13.39 -8.21
CA THR A 31 -17.95 12.38 -8.38
C THR A 31 -19.37 12.91 -8.22
N THR A 32 -19.58 14.09 -7.59
CA THR A 32 -20.83 14.85 -7.33
C THR A 32 -22.01 14.10 -6.69
N ILE A 33 -22.16 12.80 -6.96
CA ILE A 33 -23.07 11.83 -6.36
C ILE A 33 -22.22 10.63 -5.94
N VAL A 34 -22.02 10.45 -4.63
CA VAL A 34 -21.46 9.21 -4.09
C VAL A 34 -22.55 8.15 -4.13
N SER A 35 -22.71 7.51 -5.28
CA SER A 35 -23.57 6.33 -5.43
C SER A 35 -22.94 5.15 -4.67
N ALA A 36 -23.75 4.23 -4.12
CA ALA A 36 -23.24 3.03 -3.42
C ALA A 36 -22.26 2.18 -4.28
N ASP A 37 -22.24 2.43 -5.59
CA ASP A 37 -21.33 1.80 -6.54
C ASP A 37 -19.89 2.35 -6.49
N THR A 38 -19.65 3.64 -6.24
CA THR A 38 -18.29 4.22 -6.15
C THR A 38 -17.57 3.86 -4.85
N GLY A 39 -18.32 3.51 -3.80
CA GLY A 39 -17.82 2.94 -2.55
C GLY A 39 -17.90 1.41 -2.48
N SER A 40 -18.22 0.74 -3.59
CA SER A 40 -18.41 -0.72 -3.59
C SER A 40 -17.11 -1.47 -3.33
N PHE A 41 -17.24 -2.76 -2.98
CA PHE A 41 -16.10 -3.66 -2.77
C PHE A 41 -15.11 -3.65 -3.95
N THR A 42 -15.62 -3.51 -5.17
CA THR A 42 -14.83 -3.45 -6.40
C THR A 42 -13.82 -2.29 -6.40
N HIS A 43 -14.21 -1.11 -5.92
CA HIS A 43 -13.32 0.06 -5.86
C HIS A 43 -12.24 -0.09 -4.79
N SER A 44 -12.61 -0.63 -3.61
CA SER A 44 -11.65 -0.93 -2.55
C SER A 44 -10.62 -1.97 -3.00
N LEU A 45 -11.08 -3.00 -3.72
CA LEU A 45 -10.21 -4.02 -4.30
C LEU A 45 -9.29 -3.41 -5.36
N ALA A 46 -9.78 -2.53 -6.23
CA ALA A 46 -8.95 -1.81 -7.21
C ALA A 46 -7.79 -1.06 -6.55
N PHE A 47 -8.05 -0.30 -5.47
CA PHE A 47 -6.98 0.38 -4.73
C PHE A 47 -5.97 -0.59 -4.12
N LEU A 48 -6.43 -1.70 -3.55
CA LEU A 48 -5.55 -2.76 -3.06
C LEU A 48 -4.68 -3.32 -4.19
N LEU A 49 -5.27 -3.56 -5.36
CA LEU A 49 -4.56 -4.09 -6.52
C LEU A 49 -3.52 -3.11 -7.04
N MET A 50 -3.81 -1.82 -7.15
CA MET A 50 -2.79 -0.82 -7.50
C MET A 50 -1.54 -0.94 -6.61
N VAL A 51 -1.73 -1.12 -5.29
CA VAL A 51 -0.63 -1.27 -4.32
C VAL A 51 0.06 -2.63 -4.43
N VAL A 52 -0.69 -3.71 -4.59
CA VAL A 52 -0.16 -5.08 -4.67
C VAL A 52 0.60 -5.30 -5.97
N ILE A 53 0.07 -4.83 -7.10
CA ILE A 53 0.70 -4.84 -8.43
C ILE A 53 1.99 -4.02 -8.41
N GLY A 54 1.94 -2.82 -7.82
CA GLY A 54 3.10 -1.96 -7.65
C GLY A 54 4.17 -2.54 -6.71
N GLY A 55 3.73 -3.26 -5.69
CA GLY A 55 4.54 -3.84 -4.62
C GLY A 55 4.50 -3.00 -3.34
N ALA A 56 3.91 -3.57 -2.28
CA ALA A 56 3.75 -2.93 -0.97
C ALA A 56 5.09 -2.66 -0.22
N ASN A 57 6.20 -3.18 -0.74
CA ASN A 57 7.49 -3.19 -0.05
C ASN A 57 8.46 -2.09 -0.53
N SER A 58 8.01 -1.15 -1.38
CA SER A 58 8.80 -0.01 -1.87
C SER A 58 7.93 1.23 -2.05
N TRP A 59 8.46 2.41 -1.70
CA TRP A 59 7.74 3.69 -1.89
C TRP A 59 7.48 4.02 -3.37
N ARG A 60 8.26 3.44 -4.30
CA ARG A 60 8.08 3.60 -5.76
C ARG A 60 7.09 2.61 -6.38
N GLY A 61 6.82 1.50 -5.68
CA GLY A 61 5.96 0.43 -6.17
C GLY A 61 4.53 0.91 -6.44
N PRO A 62 3.83 1.49 -5.45
CA PRO A 62 2.46 1.96 -5.61
C PRO A 62 2.29 2.98 -6.73
N ILE A 63 3.29 3.84 -6.97
CA ILE A 63 3.26 4.84 -8.06
C ILE A 63 3.21 4.14 -9.42
N LEU A 64 4.05 3.11 -9.63
CA LEU A 64 4.07 2.36 -10.88
C LEU A 64 2.80 1.49 -11.04
N GLY A 65 2.33 0.89 -9.96
CA GLY A 65 1.09 0.10 -9.95
C GLY A 65 -0.15 0.94 -10.25
N ALA A 66 -0.24 2.16 -9.71
CA ALA A 66 -1.28 3.12 -10.05
C ALA A 66 -1.21 3.55 -11.52
N ALA A 67 -0.02 3.82 -12.06
CA ALA A 67 0.14 4.18 -13.48
C ALA A 67 -0.34 3.07 -14.42
N ILE A 68 0.04 1.81 -14.13
CA ILE A 68 -0.41 0.64 -14.91
C ILE A 68 -1.92 0.46 -14.80
N TRP A 69 -2.47 0.53 -13.58
CA TRP A 69 -3.90 0.37 -13.37
C TRP A 69 -4.72 1.47 -14.04
N THR A 70 -4.23 2.70 -14.11
CA THR A 70 -4.90 3.79 -14.81
C THR A 70 -4.79 3.65 -16.32
N ALA A 71 -3.65 3.17 -16.84
CA ALA A 71 -3.46 2.95 -18.28
C ALA A 71 -4.25 1.74 -18.81
N MET A 72 -4.47 0.72 -17.99
CA MET A 72 -5.17 -0.51 -18.37
C MET A 72 -6.61 -0.30 -18.87
N PRO A 73 -7.51 0.42 -18.17
CA PRO A 73 -8.86 0.71 -18.65
C PRO A 73 -8.88 1.64 -19.86
N GLU A 74 -7.88 2.52 -20.03
CA GLU A 74 -7.78 3.37 -21.23
C GLU A 74 -7.51 2.52 -22.49
N LEU A 75 -6.67 1.48 -22.36
CA LEU A 75 -6.40 0.53 -23.45
C LEU A 75 -7.57 -0.43 -23.72
N LEU A 76 -8.37 -0.73 -22.69
CA LEU A 76 -9.53 -1.63 -22.76
C LEU A 76 -10.86 -0.89 -22.96
N ARG A 77 -10.83 0.40 -23.26
CA ARG A 77 -12.02 1.26 -23.39
C ARG A 77 -13.07 0.74 -24.38
N ALA A 78 -12.68 -0.14 -25.32
CA ALA A 78 -13.58 -0.78 -26.27
C ALA A 78 -14.37 -1.98 -25.70
N THR A 79 -14.10 -2.44 -24.47
CA THR A 79 -14.68 -3.67 -23.90
C THR A 79 -15.04 -3.47 -22.43
N ASP A 80 -16.05 -2.64 -22.16
CA ASP A 80 -16.49 -2.28 -20.81
C ASP A 80 -16.98 -3.48 -19.98
N GLU A 81 -17.55 -4.50 -20.63
CA GLU A 81 -18.17 -5.64 -19.96
C GLU A 81 -17.14 -6.64 -19.39
N TRP A 82 -15.93 -6.68 -19.95
CA TRP A 82 -14.85 -7.57 -19.52
C TRP A 82 -13.97 -6.97 -18.41
N ARG A 83 -14.16 -5.69 -18.09
CA ARG A 83 -13.30 -4.93 -17.16
C ARG A 83 -13.16 -5.61 -15.80
N MET A 84 -14.27 -6.10 -15.24
CA MET A 84 -14.30 -6.75 -13.93
C MET A 84 -13.60 -8.12 -13.94
N VAL A 85 -13.76 -8.91 -15.00
CA VAL A 85 -13.09 -10.21 -15.17
C VAL A 85 -11.58 -9.98 -15.33
N VAL A 86 -11.18 -9.02 -16.15
CA VAL A 86 -9.77 -8.67 -16.37
C VAL A 86 -9.11 -8.18 -15.08
N PHE A 87 -9.81 -7.38 -14.26
CA PHE A 87 -9.31 -6.96 -12.96
C PHE A 87 -9.08 -8.15 -12.00
N GLY A 88 -10.02 -9.09 -11.93
CA GLY A 88 -9.88 -10.29 -11.09
C GLY A 88 -8.77 -11.22 -11.56
N VAL A 89 -8.64 -11.43 -12.87
CA VAL A 89 -7.56 -12.25 -13.45
C VAL A 89 -6.20 -11.59 -13.25
N ALA A 90 -6.10 -10.28 -13.46
CA ALA A 90 -4.86 -9.52 -13.22
C ALA A 90 -4.43 -9.62 -11.75
N ALA A 91 -5.38 -9.51 -10.82
CA ALA A 91 -5.12 -9.70 -9.38
C ALA A 91 -4.49 -11.05 -9.07
N ILE A 92 -5.13 -12.13 -9.56
CA ILE A 92 -4.68 -13.50 -9.33
C ILE A 92 -3.31 -13.71 -10.01
N ALA A 93 -3.14 -13.24 -11.25
CA ALA A 93 -1.89 -13.37 -11.98
C ALA A 93 -0.72 -12.71 -11.24
N ILE A 94 -0.91 -11.51 -10.68
CA ILE A 94 0.13 -10.83 -9.88
C ILE A 94 0.44 -11.60 -8.59
N ILE A 95 -0.58 -12.07 -7.86
CA ILE A 95 -0.38 -12.81 -6.61
C ILE A 95 0.38 -14.12 -6.87
N VAL A 96 0.05 -14.81 -7.97
CA VAL A 96 0.67 -16.09 -8.35
C VAL A 96 2.08 -15.89 -8.89
N TRP A 97 2.30 -14.93 -9.78
CA TRP A 97 3.59 -14.77 -10.45
C TRP A 97 4.61 -14.03 -9.60
N ARG A 98 4.18 -13.06 -8.78
CA ARG A 98 5.07 -12.16 -8.02
C ARG A 98 4.43 -11.68 -6.71
N PRO A 99 4.27 -12.55 -5.69
CA PRO A 99 3.73 -12.17 -4.38
C PRO A 99 4.58 -11.14 -3.61
N GLN A 100 5.74 -10.76 -4.16
CA GLN A 100 6.69 -9.82 -3.56
C GLN A 100 6.78 -8.48 -4.32
N GLY A 101 5.98 -8.30 -5.38
CA GLY A 101 6.04 -7.13 -6.26
C GLY A 101 7.27 -7.08 -7.19
N ILE A 102 7.40 -5.99 -7.94
CA ILE A 102 8.44 -5.80 -8.96
C ILE A 102 9.85 -5.65 -8.34
N ILE A 103 9.95 -5.22 -7.08
CA ILE A 103 11.23 -4.95 -6.41
C ILE A 103 11.56 -6.05 -5.38
N PRO A 104 12.48 -6.99 -5.68
CA PRO A 104 12.81 -8.10 -4.81
C PRO A 104 13.58 -7.72 -3.54
N ARG A 105 13.42 -8.60 -2.55
CA ARG A 105 13.64 -8.46 -1.11
C ARG A 105 15.10 -8.56 -0.64
N ARG A 106 15.99 -7.61 -0.98
CA ARG A 106 17.39 -7.67 -0.48
C ARG A 106 17.91 -6.57 0.44
N ILE A 107 17.21 -5.45 0.68
CA ILE A 107 17.86 -4.31 1.38
C ILE A 107 17.28 -3.92 2.75
N PHE A 108 16.04 -4.27 3.11
CA PHE A 108 15.48 -3.85 4.40
C PHE A 108 15.17 -5.02 5.34
N ARG A 109 16.23 -5.51 5.99
CA ARG A 109 16.16 -6.13 7.32
C ARG A 109 16.39 -5.01 8.34
N PRO A 110 15.37 -4.36 8.93
CA PRO A 110 15.59 -3.61 10.16
C PRO A 110 15.88 -4.62 11.28
N ARG A 111 17.17 -4.91 11.48
CA ARG A 111 17.73 -5.78 12.52
C ARG A 111 17.58 -5.12 13.90
N ARG A 112 16.34 -4.88 14.33
CA ARG A 112 16.08 -4.11 15.57
C ARG A 112 15.15 -4.77 16.59
N ALA A 113 14.74 -6.02 16.38
CA ALA A 113 13.87 -6.73 17.33
C ALA A 113 14.58 -7.74 18.26
N GLU A 114 15.89 -7.98 18.12
CA GLU A 114 16.56 -9.08 18.85
C GLU A 114 17.49 -8.64 19.99
N ARG A 115 17.58 -7.34 20.31
CA ARG A 115 18.39 -6.82 21.42
C ARG A 115 17.58 -6.40 22.65
N ARG A 116 16.39 -6.99 22.87
CA ARG A 116 15.60 -6.75 24.11
C ARG A 116 15.49 -7.97 25.04
N HIS A 117 15.97 -9.14 24.64
CA HIS A 117 15.94 -10.34 25.49
C HIS A 117 17.30 -10.76 26.09
N ALA A 118 18.34 -9.93 25.97
CA ALA A 118 19.66 -10.22 26.54
C ALA A 118 19.94 -9.48 27.87
N VAL A 119 18.90 -8.92 28.51
CA VAL A 119 19.03 -8.32 29.85
C VAL A 119 18.00 -8.95 30.77
N GLU A 120 18.19 -10.22 31.10
CA GLU A 120 17.95 -10.74 32.45
C GLU A 120 18.79 -12.01 32.60
N PRO A 121 19.63 -12.14 33.65
CA PRO A 121 19.06 -12.55 34.93
C PRO A 121 19.75 -11.99 36.19
N ALA A 122 19.00 -12.12 37.30
CA ALA A 122 19.45 -12.27 38.69
C ALA A 122 19.87 -11.02 39.48
N SER A 123 18.95 -10.50 40.28
CA SER A 123 19.27 -10.05 41.65
C SER A 123 18.02 -10.08 42.54
N GLY A 124 17.58 -11.30 42.87
CA GLY A 124 16.73 -11.59 44.01
C GLY A 124 17.44 -12.59 44.92
N ALA A 125 18.07 -12.09 45.98
CA ALA A 125 18.51 -12.75 47.23
C ALA A 125 19.38 -11.69 47.96
N GLY A 126 18.97 -11.08 49.06
CA GLY A 126 18.71 -11.72 50.35
C GLY A 126 19.99 -11.60 51.20
N GLY A 127 19.99 -10.75 52.23
CA GLY A 127 21.10 -10.58 53.19
C GLY A 127 21.34 -9.13 53.57
#